data_AF-A0A9P1IBT8-F1
#
_entry.id   AF-A0A9P1IBT8-F1
#
_cell.length_a   1.000
_cell.length_b   1.000
_cell.length_c   1.000
_cell.angle_alpha   90.00
_cell.angle_beta   90.00
_cell.angle_gamma   90.00
#
_symmetry.space_group_name_H-M   'P 1'
#
loop_
_entity.id
_entity.type
_entity.pdbx_description
1 polymer ?
#
loop_
_entity_poly.entity_id
_entity_poly.type
_entity_poly.pdbx_seq_one_letter_code
_entity_poly.pdbx_strand_id
1 'polypeptide(L)'
;MIRRFVHTSAQVQRGRTAFYNIHQKVNDPAKQDPDYFEKKARSLPLDENYIDALSKLYYEKIGSERDLGLKAADNLILEKEEFGLPKIDKTKLRSKYEDLDVMQNAPELVKKIFSVEMATRKELSHEWKNSLIKSVRQHSLDSNSLEMKIAWLTALIRHWSLLVNDMAKTSEKKPTWLTHRIWLVINERRKCLRILREQNEAAFETTIKSLKISYHVPKKMTHVKTRKAWAEAQLKLRVEKEKEARLEELHEKYDKELEEHRRDTELKRAELRSELENVTEKMSKIAVIEGKSFKIDGKYEPALISSLTENVIHSNLFYHPPPNMVQQ
;
A
#
# COMPACT_ATOMS: atom_id res chain seq x y z
N MET A 1 -73.04 29.52 -0.70
CA MET A 1 -72.11 28.42 -0.35
C MET A 1 -71.17 28.18 -1.52
N ILE A 2 -70.06 28.92 -1.62
CA ILE A 2 -68.99 28.65 -2.61
C ILE A 2 -67.65 28.88 -1.90
N ARG A 3 -67.04 27.79 -1.42
CA ARG A 3 -65.71 27.80 -0.83
C ARG A 3 -64.69 28.01 -1.96
N ARG A 4 -64.06 29.18 -1.98
CA ARG A 4 -62.82 29.39 -2.75
C ARG A 4 -61.73 28.55 -2.09
N PHE A 5 -61.32 27.47 -2.73
CA PHE A 5 -60.09 26.77 -2.36
C PHE A 5 -58.92 27.69 -2.67
N VAL A 6 -58.31 28.24 -1.63
CA VAL A 6 -57.00 28.88 -1.71
C VAL A 6 -56.02 27.74 -2.01
N HIS A 7 -55.63 27.59 -3.28
CA HIS A 7 -54.51 26.73 -3.63
C HIS A 7 -53.25 27.31 -3.01
N THR A 8 -52.86 26.80 -1.85
CA THR A 8 -51.52 26.96 -1.30
C THR A 8 -50.56 26.04 -2.05
N SER A 9 -50.44 26.22 -3.37
CA SER A 9 -49.25 25.76 -4.08
C SER A 9 -48.12 26.75 -3.82
N ALA A 10 -47.72 26.88 -2.56
CA ALA A 10 -46.31 27.11 -2.31
C ALA A 10 -45.61 25.88 -2.87
N GLN A 11 -45.22 25.94 -4.15
CA GLN A 11 -44.05 25.20 -4.58
C GLN A 11 -42.96 25.67 -3.62
N VAL A 12 -42.79 24.92 -2.53
CA VAL A 12 -41.51 24.83 -1.85
C VAL A 12 -40.63 24.33 -2.97
N GLN A 13 -40.01 25.27 -3.69
CA GLN A 13 -38.74 25.06 -4.31
C GLN A 13 -37.85 24.67 -3.13
N ARG A 14 -37.95 23.41 -2.69
CA ARG A 14 -36.86 22.74 -2.00
C ARG A 14 -35.72 23.04 -2.93
N GLY A 15 -34.85 23.95 -2.51
CA GLY A 15 -33.78 24.46 -3.34
C GLY A 15 -33.12 23.25 -3.96
N ARG A 16 -33.48 22.96 -5.21
CA ARG A 16 -32.67 22.18 -6.11
C ARG A 16 -31.57 23.16 -6.49
N THR A 17 -30.79 23.60 -5.52
CA THR A 17 -29.42 23.92 -5.79
C THR A 17 -28.88 22.58 -6.28
N ALA A 18 -28.91 22.39 -7.60
CA ALA A 18 -28.09 21.40 -8.25
C ALA A 18 -26.69 21.81 -7.82
N PHE A 19 -26.22 21.23 -6.72
CA PHE A 19 -24.87 21.44 -6.27
C PHE A 19 -24.02 20.90 -7.42
N TYR A 20 -23.43 21.82 -8.18
CA TYR A 20 -22.82 21.56 -9.47
C TYR A 20 -21.61 20.65 -9.28
N ASN A 21 -21.88 19.35 -9.28
CA ASN A 21 -20.89 18.28 -9.25
C ASN A 21 -20.43 18.04 -10.69
N ILE A 22 -19.83 19.08 -11.29
CA ILE A 22 -19.45 19.09 -12.71
C ILE A 22 -18.29 18.11 -12.91
N HIS A 23 -18.43 17.20 -13.86
CA HIS A 23 -17.32 16.37 -14.33
C HIS A 23 -16.22 17.28 -14.85
N GLN A 24 -15.05 17.26 -14.22
CA GLN A 24 -13.89 18.01 -14.69
C GLN A 24 -13.03 17.10 -15.55
N LYS A 25 -12.71 17.54 -16.78
CA LYS A 25 -11.80 16.81 -17.65
C LYS A 25 -10.41 16.73 -17.00
N VAL A 26 -9.90 15.52 -16.84
CA VAL A 26 -8.55 15.30 -16.27
C VAL A 26 -7.56 15.14 -17.42
N ASN A 27 -6.95 16.26 -17.81
CA ASN A 27 -5.88 16.27 -18.81
C ASN A 27 -4.50 16.00 -18.18
N ASP A 28 -4.29 16.43 -16.93
CA ASP A 28 -3.01 16.32 -16.25
C ASP A 28 -2.76 14.88 -15.74
N PRO A 29 -1.64 14.23 -16.10
CA PRO A 29 -1.30 12.90 -15.60
C PRO A 29 -1.14 12.84 -14.08
N ALA A 30 -0.60 13.89 -13.47
CA ALA A 30 -0.34 13.96 -12.02
C ALA A 30 -1.64 13.83 -11.18
N LYS A 31 -2.78 14.31 -11.69
CA LYS A 31 -4.09 14.21 -11.02
C LYS A 31 -4.63 12.78 -10.95
N GLN A 32 -3.99 11.84 -11.64
CA GLN A 32 -4.37 10.43 -11.67
C GLN A 32 -3.76 9.64 -10.51
N ASP A 33 -2.73 10.19 -9.84
CA ASP A 33 -2.16 9.56 -8.65
C ASP A 33 -3.21 9.55 -7.53
N PRO A 34 -3.48 8.40 -6.88
CA PRO A 34 -4.49 8.28 -5.82
C PRO A 34 -4.27 9.27 -4.67
N ASP A 35 -3.00 9.59 -4.41
CA ASP A 35 -2.59 10.44 -3.30
C ASP A 35 -2.34 11.89 -3.74
N TYR A 36 -2.56 12.26 -5.01
CA TYR A 36 -2.30 13.61 -5.52
C TYR A 36 -3.00 14.69 -4.70
N PHE A 37 -4.33 14.55 -4.54
CA PHE A 37 -5.13 15.53 -3.81
C PHE A 37 -4.84 15.51 -2.31
N GLU A 38 -4.39 14.39 -1.76
CA GLU A 38 -3.96 14.31 -0.36
C GLU A 38 -2.61 15.01 -0.15
N LYS A 39 -1.66 14.86 -1.08
CA LYS A 39 -0.40 15.60 -1.08
C LYS A 39 -0.62 17.10 -1.22
N LYS A 40 -1.48 17.51 -2.17
CA LYS A 40 -1.84 18.93 -2.40
C LYS A 40 -2.56 19.53 -1.17
N ALA A 41 -3.39 18.76 -0.48
CA ALA A 41 -4.03 19.20 0.76
C ALA A 41 -3.02 19.42 1.90
N ARG A 42 -1.99 18.57 1.98
CA ARG A 42 -0.91 18.70 2.99
C ARG A 42 -0.01 19.90 2.76
N SER A 43 0.14 20.35 1.51
CA SER A 43 0.95 21.52 1.17
C SER A 43 0.23 22.86 1.35
N LEU A 44 -1.07 22.85 1.66
CA LEU A 44 -1.82 24.10 1.88
C LEU A 44 -1.35 24.80 3.18
N PRO A 45 -1.21 26.14 3.18
CA PRO A 45 -0.88 26.91 4.38
C PRO A 45 -2.05 26.92 5.36
N LEU A 46 -1.78 26.90 6.67
CA LEU A 46 -2.79 27.10 7.72
C LEU A 46 -3.10 28.59 7.89
N ASP A 47 -3.79 29.16 6.90
CA ASP A 47 -4.36 30.50 6.99
C ASP A 47 -5.85 30.45 7.37
N GLU A 48 -6.47 31.61 7.58
CA GLU A 48 -7.92 31.73 7.84
C GLU A 48 -8.76 31.07 6.72
N ASN A 49 -8.20 30.97 5.52
CA ASN A 49 -8.83 30.40 4.33
C ASN A 49 -8.58 28.89 4.16
N TYR A 50 -7.90 28.22 5.10
CA TYR A 50 -7.48 26.82 4.95
C TYR A 50 -8.66 25.87 4.68
N ILE A 51 -9.76 26.06 5.42
CA ILE A 51 -10.98 25.24 5.28
C ILE A 51 -11.61 25.45 3.90
N ASP A 52 -11.60 26.69 3.39
CA ASP A 52 -12.13 27.03 2.07
C ASP A 52 -11.23 26.52 0.94
N ALA A 53 -9.91 26.57 1.13
CA ALA A 53 -8.95 25.97 0.22
C ALA A 53 -9.12 24.44 0.15
N LEU A 54 -9.29 23.77 1.29
CA LEU A 54 -9.63 22.34 1.34
C LEU A 54 -10.98 22.05 0.67
N SER A 55 -11.98 22.90 0.90
CA SER A 55 -13.31 22.77 0.26
C SER A 55 -13.18 22.81 -1.28
N LYS A 56 -12.46 23.79 -1.83
CA LYS A 56 -12.18 23.89 -3.27
C LYS A 56 -11.44 22.67 -3.80
N LEU A 57 -10.42 22.21 -3.08
CA LEU A 57 -9.62 21.04 -3.43
C LEU A 57 -10.44 19.75 -3.41
N TYR A 58 -11.36 19.61 -2.45
CA TYR A 58 -12.31 18.49 -2.40
C TYR A 58 -13.21 18.44 -3.65
N TYR A 59 -13.73 19.59 -4.09
CA TYR A 59 -14.55 19.62 -5.30
C TYR A 59 -13.76 19.26 -6.57
N GLU A 60 -12.50 19.74 -6.67
CA GLU A 60 -11.58 19.34 -7.75
C GLU A 60 -11.31 17.83 -7.72
N LYS A 61 -11.08 17.28 -6.52
CA LYS A 61 -10.90 15.83 -6.30
C LYS A 61 -12.11 15.03 -6.77
N ILE A 62 -13.31 15.35 -6.30
CA ILE A 62 -14.52 14.59 -6.64
C ILE A 62 -14.87 14.74 -8.13
N GLY A 63 -14.65 15.92 -8.73
CA GLY A 63 -14.86 16.15 -10.16
C GLY A 63 -13.90 15.34 -11.04
N SER A 64 -12.62 15.25 -10.64
CA SER A 64 -11.58 14.51 -11.36
C SER A 64 -11.71 12.99 -11.24
N GLU A 65 -11.99 12.46 -10.04
CA GLU A 65 -12.22 11.02 -9.80
C GLU A 65 -13.36 10.48 -10.69
N ARG A 66 -14.37 11.32 -10.94
CA ARG A 66 -15.52 10.98 -11.80
C ARG A 66 -15.17 10.89 -13.28
N ASP A 67 -14.26 11.71 -13.79
CA ASP A 67 -13.82 11.65 -15.18
C ASP A 67 -12.83 10.49 -15.41
N LEU A 68 -11.96 10.26 -14.43
CA LEU A 68 -11.04 9.13 -14.39
C LEU A 68 -11.77 7.78 -14.52
N GLY A 69 -12.96 7.63 -13.91
CA GLY A 69 -13.94 6.59 -14.20
C GLY A 69 -13.34 5.20 -14.47
N LEU A 70 -13.59 4.67 -15.67
CA LEU A 70 -13.07 3.38 -16.14
C LEU A 70 -11.55 3.34 -16.37
N LYS A 71 -10.95 4.49 -16.72
CA LYS A 71 -9.51 4.59 -17.02
C LYS A 71 -8.66 4.38 -15.77
N ALA A 72 -9.09 4.89 -14.62
CA ALA A 72 -8.44 4.62 -13.33
C ALA A 72 -8.73 3.21 -12.81
N ALA A 73 -9.90 2.65 -13.10
CA ALA A 73 -10.30 1.34 -12.57
C ALA A 73 -9.56 0.17 -13.21
N ASP A 74 -9.08 0.33 -14.46
CA ASP A 74 -8.44 -0.73 -15.23
C ASP A 74 -6.93 -0.91 -14.92
N ASN A 75 -6.31 0.02 -14.18
CA ASN A 75 -4.89 -0.04 -13.77
C ASN A 75 -3.92 -0.47 -14.90
N LEU A 76 -4.15 0.02 -16.12
CA LEU A 76 -3.36 -0.38 -17.29
C LEU A 76 -2.03 0.38 -17.31
N ILE A 77 -0.92 -0.34 -17.53
CA ILE A 77 0.43 0.25 -17.63
C ILE A 77 0.73 0.77 -19.05
N LEU A 78 0.01 0.29 -20.08
CA LEU A 78 0.18 0.60 -21.50
C LEU A 78 -0.51 1.89 -21.99
N GLU A 79 -0.20 2.27 -23.24
CA GLU A 79 -0.83 3.37 -23.98
C GLU A 79 -2.37 3.33 -23.94
N LYS A 80 -2.95 4.49 -23.63
CA LYS A 80 -4.39 4.65 -23.30
C LYS A 80 -5.29 4.69 -24.53
N GLU A 81 -4.76 4.97 -25.72
CA GLU A 81 -5.55 5.10 -26.95
C GLU A 81 -5.97 3.72 -27.48
N GLU A 82 -5.06 2.76 -27.51
CA GLU A 82 -5.31 1.38 -27.94
C GLU A 82 -5.71 0.45 -26.78
N PHE A 83 -5.77 0.97 -25.55
CA PHE A 83 -6.08 0.22 -24.32
C PHE A 83 -5.22 -1.04 -24.12
N GLY A 84 -4.01 -1.07 -24.69
CA GLY A 84 -3.13 -2.24 -24.64
C GLY A 84 -3.68 -3.49 -25.31
N LEU A 85 -4.56 -3.35 -26.31
CA LEU A 85 -4.95 -4.47 -27.16
C LEU A 85 -3.77 -4.95 -28.00
N PRO A 86 -3.63 -6.27 -28.24
CA PRO A 86 -2.57 -6.76 -29.10
C PRO A 86 -2.80 -6.30 -30.54
N LYS A 87 -1.71 -5.87 -31.20
CA LYS A 87 -1.73 -5.51 -32.62
C LYS A 87 -1.88 -6.81 -33.43
N ILE A 88 -3.06 -7.03 -33.99
CA ILE A 88 -3.35 -8.21 -34.82
C ILE A 88 -2.92 -7.90 -36.24
N ASP A 89 -2.19 -8.83 -36.84
CA ASP A 89 -1.88 -8.77 -38.27
C ASP A 89 -3.16 -8.99 -39.10
N LYS A 90 -3.46 -8.05 -39.99
CA LYS A 90 -4.68 -8.06 -40.81
C LYS A 90 -4.66 -9.15 -41.87
N THR A 91 -3.47 -9.50 -42.36
CA THR A 91 -3.29 -10.57 -43.36
C THR A 91 -3.44 -11.97 -42.75
N LYS A 92 -3.37 -12.07 -41.42
CA LYS A 92 -3.52 -13.33 -40.71
C LYS A 92 -4.90 -13.94 -40.97
N LEU A 93 -4.95 -15.26 -41.09
CA LEU A 93 -6.19 -16.03 -41.10
C LEU A 93 -6.92 -15.93 -39.75
N ARG A 94 -8.26 -15.87 -39.76
CA ARG A 94 -9.04 -15.90 -38.52
C ARG A 94 -8.79 -17.21 -37.77
N SER A 95 -8.74 -17.11 -36.44
CA SER A 95 -8.42 -18.18 -35.49
C SER A 95 -9.31 -19.41 -35.58
N LYS A 96 -10.53 -19.30 -36.10
CA LYS A 96 -11.42 -20.46 -36.34
C LYS A 96 -10.98 -21.35 -37.49
N TYR A 97 -10.23 -20.78 -38.42
CA TYR A 97 -9.78 -21.44 -39.64
C TYR A 97 -8.27 -21.71 -39.62
N GLU A 98 -7.55 -21.25 -38.58
CA GLU A 98 -6.09 -21.40 -38.42
C GLU A 98 -5.64 -22.87 -38.47
N ASP A 99 -6.43 -23.78 -37.91
CA ASP A 99 -6.11 -25.21 -37.80
C ASP A 99 -6.67 -26.07 -38.95
N LEU A 100 -7.19 -25.46 -40.03
CA LEU A 100 -7.77 -26.20 -41.16
C LEU A 100 -6.76 -26.40 -42.29
N ASP A 101 -6.41 -27.66 -42.57
CA ASP A 101 -5.48 -28.04 -43.65
C ASP A 101 -5.94 -27.59 -45.04
N VAL A 102 -7.27 -27.56 -45.26
CA VAL A 102 -7.89 -27.07 -46.50
C VAL A 102 -7.44 -25.65 -46.83
N MET A 103 -7.17 -24.85 -45.81
CA MET A 103 -6.80 -23.46 -45.98
C MET A 103 -5.35 -23.26 -46.37
N GLN A 104 -4.48 -24.24 -46.15
CA GLN A 104 -3.09 -24.21 -46.61
C GLN A 104 -3.02 -24.27 -48.14
N ASN A 105 -3.86 -25.12 -48.75
CA ASN A 105 -3.92 -25.34 -50.20
C ASN A 105 -4.88 -24.38 -50.94
N ALA A 106 -5.60 -23.53 -50.22
CA ALA A 106 -6.58 -22.63 -50.83
C ALA A 106 -5.90 -21.52 -51.67
N PRO A 107 -6.54 -21.07 -52.77
CA PRO A 107 -6.09 -19.90 -53.55
C PRO A 107 -5.97 -18.65 -52.68
N GLU A 108 -5.07 -17.74 -53.06
CA GLU A 108 -4.77 -16.52 -52.28
C GLU A 108 -6.00 -15.62 -52.06
N LEU A 109 -6.89 -15.53 -53.06
CA LEU A 109 -8.16 -14.79 -52.92
C LEU A 109 -9.05 -15.37 -51.82
N VAL A 110 -9.12 -16.70 -51.71
CA VAL A 110 -9.87 -17.38 -50.65
C VAL A 110 -9.21 -17.10 -49.29
N LYS A 111 -7.88 -17.18 -49.21
CA LYS A 111 -7.11 -16.82 -48.00
C LYS A 111 -7.40 -15.38 -47.56
N LYS A 112 -7.49 -14.43 -48.48
CA LYS A 112 -7.82 -13.04 -48.20
C LYS A 112 -9.24 -12.87 -47.66
N ILE A 113 -10.24 -13.59 -48.18
CA ILE A 113 -11.64 -13.51 -47.69
C ILE A 113 -11.73 -13.93 -46.22
N PHE A 114 -11.00 -14.97 -45.82
CA PHE A 114 -10.99 -15.47 -44.45
C PHE A 114 -9.92 -14.81 -43.57
N SER A 115 -9.19 -13.83 -44.08
CA SER A 115 -8.26 -13.03 -43.28
C SER A 115 -9.00 -12.20 -42.22
N VAL A 116 -8.23 -11.69 -41.25
CA VAL A 116 -8.72 -10.78 -40.21
C VAL A 116 -9.12 -9.43 -40.81
N GLU A 117 -8.53 -9.01 -41.93
CA GLU A 117 -8.89 -7.78 -42.64
C GLU A 117 -10.38 -7.72 -43.01
N MET A 118 -10.92 -8.83 -43.52
CA MET A 118 -12.32 -8.97 -43.92
C MET A 118 -13.23 -9.46 -42.78
N ALA A 119 -12.70 -9.54 -41.55
CA ALA A 119 -13.42 -10.07 -40.41
C ALA A 119 -14.41 -9.06 -39.81
N THR A 120 -15.47 -9.61 -39.22
CA THR A 120 -16.42 -8.81 -38.45
C THR A 120 -15.80 -8.35 -37.12
N ARG A 121 -16.31 -7.26 -36.52
CA ARG A 121 -15.83 -6.78 -35.21
C ARG A 121 -15.90 -7.84 -34.11
N LYS A 122 -16.88 -8.75 -34.19
CA LYS A 122 -17.02 -9.89 -33.26
C LYS A 122 -15.83 -10.84 -33.37
N GLU A 123 -15.44 -11.20 -34.59
CA GLU A 123 -14.30 -12.08 -34.85
C GLU A 123 -12.98 -11.41 -34.47
N LEU A 124 -12.83 -10.12 -34.76
CA LEU A 124 -11.67 -9.34 -34.31
C LEU A 124 -11.57 -9.32 -32.77
N SER A 125 -12.72 -9.21 -32.08
CA SER A 125 -12.75 -9.34 -30.62
C SER A 125 -12.35 -10.73 -30.13
N HIS A 126 -12.61 -11.79 -30.91
CA HIS A 126 -12.13 -13.14 -30.61
C HIS A 126 -10.62 -13.27 -30.81
N GLU A 127 -10.04 -12.66 -31.86
CA GLU A 127 -8.59 -12.63 -32.06
C GLU A 127 -7.86 -11.96 -30.89
N TRP A 128 -8.34 -10.81 -30.42
CA TRP A 128 -7.77 -10.13 -29.25
C TRP A 128 -7.81 -11.01 -28.00
N LYS A 129 -8.94 -11.68 -27.77
CA LYS A 129 -9.10 -12.63 -26.65
C LYS A 129 -8.11 -13.78 -26.78
N ASN A 130 -8.04 -14.41 -27.95
CA ASN A 130 -7.19 -15.56 -28.18
C ASN A 130 -5.71 -15.21 -28.06
N SER A 131 -5.27 -14.03 -28.53
CA SER A 131 -3.90 -13.55 -28.39
C SER A 131 -3.52 -13.36 -26.91
N LEU A 132 -4.38 -12.70 -26.12
CA LEU A 132 -4.12 -12.51 -24.69
C LEU A 132 -4.17 -13.83 -23.93
N ILE A 133 -5.13 -14.71 -24.21
CA ILE A 133 -5.21 -16.05 -23.59
C ILE A 133 -3.97 -16.88 -23.91
N LYS A 134 -3.52 -16.91 -25.17
CA LYS A 134 -2.32 -17.64 -25.60
C LYS A 134 -1.07 -17.20 -24.82
N SER A 135 -1.00 -15.95 -24.35
CA SER A 135 0.14 -15.43 -23.59
C SER A 135 0.23 -15.88 -22.13
N VAL A 136 -0.87 -16.40 -21.57
CA VAL A 136 -0.96 -16.71 -20.12
C VAL A 136 -1.45 -18.12 -19.81
N ARG A 137 -2.17 -18.75 -20.74
CA ARG A 137 -2.73 -20.11 -20.55
C ARG A 137 -1.64 -21.12 -20.17
N GLN A 138 -2.00 -22.09 -19.34
CA GLN A 138 -1.05 -23.12 -18.91
C GLN A 138 -0.75 -24.14 -20.02
N HIS A 139 -1.77 -24.51 -20.80
CA HIS A 139 -1.67 -25.45 -21.91
C HIS A 139 -2.63 -25.07 -23.05
N SER A 140 -2.57 -25.79 -24.19
CA SER A 140 -3.32 -25.44 -25.40
C SER A 140 -4.85 -25.47 -25.22
N LEU A 141 -5.34 -26.48 -24.51
CA LEU A 141 -6.77 -26.73 -24.24
C LEU A 141 -7.29 -26.11 -22.92
N ASP A 142 -6.54 -25.18 -22.34
CA ASP A 142 -6.91 -24.56 -21.07
C ASP A 142 -8.13 -23.65 -21.26
N SER A 143 -9.25 -24.05 -20.65
CA SER A 143 -10.56 -23.41 -20.80
C SER A 143 -11.15 -22.89 -19.48
N ASN A 144 -10.48 -23.10 -18.34
CA ASN A 144 -11.07 -22.77 -17.05
C ASN A 144 -10.06 -22.31 -15.98
N SER A 145 -8.77 -22.29 -16.27
CA SER A 145 -7.76 -21.76 -15.35
C SER A 145 -8.04 -20.31 -14.96
N LEU A 146 -7.50 -19.91 -13.82
CA LEU A 146 -7.63 -18.52 -13.36
C LEU A 146 -6.88 -17.57 -14.29
N GLU A 147 -5.71 -17.99 -14.76
CA GLU A 147 -4.85 -17.30 -15.72
C GLU A 147 -5.59 -17.01 -17.03
N MET A 148 -6.24 -18.03 -17.60
CA MET A 148 -7.06 -17.88 -18.80
C MET A 148 -8.23 -16.93 -18.54
N LYS A 149 -8.98 -17.12 -17.44
CA LYS A 149 -10.11 -16.25 -17.08
C LYS A 149 -9.68 -14.79 -16.94
N ILE A 150 -8.55 -14.52 -16.29
CA ILE A 150 -7.99 -13.17 -16.15
C ILE A 150 -7.66 -12.61 -17.54
N ALA A 151 -7.00 -13.38 -18.41
CA ALA A 151 -6.71 -12.97 -19.78
C ALA A 151 -7.98 -12.69 -20.60
N TRP A 152 -9.03 -13.50 -20.44
CA TRP A 152 -10.31 -13.29 -21.12
C TRP A 152 -11.05 -12.04 -20.62
N LEU A 153 -11.11 -11.84 -19.30
CA LEU A 153 -11.73 -10.67 -18.68
C LEU A 153 -10.97 -9.39 -19.08
N THR A 154 -9.64 -9.44 -19.14
CA THR A 154 -8.82 -8.28 -19.57
C THR A 154 -9.06 -7.93 -21.03
N ALA A 155 -9.12 -8.92 -21.92
CA ALA A 155 -9.46 -8.71 -23.32
C ALA A 155 -10.85 -8.03 -23.46
N LEU A 156 -11.85 -8.52 -22.72
CA LEU A 156 -13.19 -7.91 -22.67
C LEU A 156 -13.14 -6.44 -22.25
N ILE A 157 -12.48 -6.14 -21.13
CA ILE A 157 -12.39 -4.79 -20.58
C ILE A 157 -11.76 -3.84 -21.62
N ARG A 158 -10.64 -4.25 -22.22
CA ARG A 158 -9.91 -3.43 -23.20
C ARG A 158 -10.74 -3.13 -24.44
N HIS A 159 -11.32 -4.15 -25.07
CA HIS A 159 -12.04 -3.94 -26.32
C HIS A 159 -13.40 -3.26 -26.10
N TRP A 160 -14.07 -3.48 -24.96
CA TRP A 160 -15.26 -2.71 -24.60
C TRP A 160 -14.92 -1.26 -24.26
N SER A 161 -13.77 -0.99 -23.62
CA SER A 161 -13.31 0.38 -23.38
C SER A 161 -13.00 1.10 -24.69
N LEU A 162 -12.39 0.42 -25.66
CA LEU A 162 -12.20 0.93 -27.02
C LEU A 162 -13.55 1.25 -27.68
N LEU A 163 -14.53 0.33 -27.59
CA LEU A 163 -15.88 0.56 -28.10
C LEU A 163 -16.57 1.77 -27.44
N VAL A 164 -16.43 1.94 -26.12
CA VAL A 164 -16.96 3.11 -25.40
C VAL A 164 -16.30 4.40 -25.90
N ASN A 165 -14.99 4.40 -26.13
CA ASN A 165 -14.29 5.55 -26.71
C ASN A 165 -14.77 5.87 -28.13
N ASP A 166 -14.93 4.87 -28.99
CA ASP A 166 -15.48 5.05 -30.35
C ASP A 166 -16.87 5.68 -30.30
N MET A 167 -17.76 5.15 -29.45
CA MET A 167 -19.12 5.66 -29.28
C MET A 167 -19.13 7.08 -28.70
N ALA A 168 -18.20 7.40 -27.81
CA ALA A 168 -18.07 8.73 -27.20
C ALA A 168 -17.56 9.81 -28.19
N LYS A 169 -16.95 9.41 -29.32
CA LYS A 169 -16.61 10.37 -30.40
C LYS A 169 -17.86 10.80 -31.16
N THR A 170 -18.80 9.89 -31.37
CA THR A 170 -20.04 10.15 -32.13
C THR A 170 -21.15 10.73 -31.26
N SER A 171 -21.23 10.31 -29.99
CA SER A 171 -22.31 10.67 -29.07
C SER A 171 -21.77 11.42 -27.85
N GLU A 172 -22.51 12.44 -27.40
CA GLU A 172 -22.11 13.29 -26.27
C GLU A 172 -22.10 12.54 -24.93
N LYS A 173 -22.92 11.48 -24.81
CA LYS A 173 -23.08 10.69 -23.57
C LYS A 173 -22.49 9.30 -23.72
N LYS A 174 -21.73 8.87 -22.71
CA LYS A 174 -21.19 7.50 -22.63
C LYS A 174 -22.32 6.48 -22.46
N PRO A 175 -22.26 5.31 -23.12
CA PRO A 175 -23.31 4.28 -23.03
C PRO A 175 -23.33 3.61 -21.65
N THR A 176 -24.26 4.02 -20.79
CA THR A 176 -24.36 3.55 -19.40
C THR A 176 -24.41 2.02 -19.27
N TRP A 177 -25.20 1.36 -20.13
CA TRP A 177 -25.37 -0.10 -20.15
C TRP A 177 -24.04 -0.85 -20.35
N LEU A 178 -23.15 -0.31 -21.20
CA LEU A 178 -21.86 -0.92 -21.50
C LEU A 178 -20.85 -0.60 -20.40
N THR A 179 -20.81 0.67 -19.94
CA THR A 179 -19.92 1.07 -18.86
C THR A 179 -20.16 0.27 -17.59
N HIS A 180 -21.43 0.07 -17.20
CA HIS A 180 -21.80 -0.74 -16.04
C HIS A 180 -21.33 -2.19 -16.18
N ARG A 181 -21.41 -2.76 -17.39
CA ARG A 181 -20.93 -4.11 -17.65
C ARG A 181 -19.40 -4.23 -17.51
N ILE A 182 -18.66 -3.24 -18.00
CA ILE A 182 -17.20 -3.20 -17.83
C ILE A 182 -16.84 -3.17 -16.33
N TRP A 183 -17.55 -2.39 -15.51
CA TRP A 183 -17.35 -2.37 -14.05
C TRP A 183 -17.51 -3.74 -13.40
N LEU A 184 -18.54 -4.51 -13.78
CA LEU A 184 -18.75 -5.87 -13.27
C LEU A 184 -17.58 -6.79 -13.66
N VAL A 185 -17.12 -6.71 -14.91
CA VAL A 185 -15.99 -7.51 -15.41
C VAL A 185 -14.67 -7.12 -14.73
N ILE A 186 -14.44 -5.83 -14.45
CA ILE A 186 -13.28 -5.37 -13.66
C ILE A 186 -13.32 -5.98 -12.24
N ASN A 187 -14.48 -5.98 -11.59
CA ASN A 187 -14.63 -6.54 -10.25
C ASN A 187 -14.42 -8.06 -10.24
N GLU A 188 -14.94 -8.78 -11.23
CA GLU A 188 -14.69 -10.20 -11.40
C GLU A 188 -13.21 -10.49 -11.63
N ARG A 189 -12.54 -9.72 -12.49
CA ARG A 189 -11.09 -9.84 -12.71
C ARG A 189 -10.29 -9.62 -11.43
N ARG A 190 -10.64 -8.61 -10.63
CA ARG A 190 -9.99 -8.36 -9.32
C ARG A 190 -10.18 -9.53 -8.36
N LYS A 191 -11.36 -10.16 -8.36
CA LYS A 191 -11.62 -11.38 -7.59
C LYS A 191 -10.73 -12.53 -8.07
N CYS A 192 -10.64 -12.77 -9.38
CA CYS A 192 -9.76 -13.81 -9.93
C CYS A 192 -8.29 -13.56 -9.62
N LEU A 193 -7.80 -12.32 -9.76
CA LEU A 193 -6.43 -11.95 -9.42
C LEU A 193 -6.10 -12.16 -7.93
N ARG A 194 -7.05 -11.86 -7.03
CA ARG A 194 -6.89 -12.14 -5.60
C ARG A 194 -6.77 -13.65 -5.35
N ILE A 195 -7.68 -14.45 -5.90
CA ILE A 195 -7.67 -15.90 -5.72
C ILE A 195 -6.37 -16.49 -6.30
N LEU A 196 -5.94 -16.04 -7.48
CA LEU A 196 -4.70 -16.51 -8.09
C LEU A 196 -3.49 -16.18 -7.22
N ARG A 197 -3.42 -14.97 -6.66
CA ARG A 197 -2.34 -14.59 -5.73
C ARG A 197 -2.31 -15.46 -4.47
N GLU A 198 -3.48 -15.78 -3.93
CA GLU A 198 -3.62 -16.64 -2.73
C GLU A 198 -3.23 -18.09 -3.03
N GLN A 199 -3.47 -18.58 -4.25
CA GLN A 199 -3.20 -19.97 -4.64
C GLN A 199 -1.79 -20.18 -5.18
N ASN A 200 -1.31 -19.28 -6.06
CA ASN A 200 -0.03 -19.40 -6.75
C ASN A 200 0.54 -18.01 -7.10
N GLU A 201 1.48 -17.55 -6.26
CA GLU A 201 2.12 -16.25 -6.42
C GLU A 201 2.99 -16.16 -7.69
N ALA A 202 3.68 -17.23 -8.07
CA ALA A 202 4.52 -17.25 -9.27
C ALA A 202 3.67 -17.12 -10.57
N ALA A 203 2.54 -17.84 -10.63
CA ALA A 203 1.59 -17.69 -11.74
C ALA A 203 0.99 -16.28 -11.74
N PHE A 204 0.65 -15.74 -10.56
CA PHE A 204 0.15 -14.38 -10.44
C PHE A 204 1.14 -13.33 -11.01
N GLU A 205 2.42 -13.38 -10.65
CA GLU A 205 3.43 -12.43 -11.17
C GLU A 205 3.62 -12.53 -12.68
N THR A 206 3.69 -13.76 -13.22
CA THR A 206 3.81 -13.99 -14.66
C THR A 206 2.60 -13.47 -15.42
N THR A 207 1.37 -13.70 -14.91
CA THR A 207 0.14 -13.21 -15.53
C THR A 207 0.02 -11.68 -15.54
N ILE A 208 0.40 -11.03 -14.45
CA ILE A 208 0.40 -9.56 -14.34
C ILE A 208 1.42 -8.95 -15.29
N LYS A 209 2.60 -9.56 -15.38
CA LYS A 209 3.68 -9.11 -16.27
C LYS A 209 3.31 -9.28 -17.75
N SER A 210 2.77 -10.43 -18.14
CA SER A 210 2.37 -10.71 -19.52
C SER A 210 1.21 -9.82 -19.97
N LEU A 211 0.19 -9.68 -19.11
CA LEU A 211 -0.97 -8.83 -19.41
C LEU A 211 -0.70 -7.35 -19.15
N LYS A 212 0.42 -6.95 -18.51
CA LYS A 212 0.77 -5.55 -18.20
C LYS A 212 -0.32 -4.83 -17.40
N ILE A 213 -0.79 -5.49 -16.35
CA ILE A 213 -1.80 -4.97 -15.41
C ILE A 213 -1.06 -4.49 -14.15
N SER A 214 -1.51 -3.42 -13.52
CA SER A 214 -1.07 -3.08 -12.15
C SER A 214 -2.07 -3.59 -11.12
N TYR A 215 -1.61 -4.42 -10.19
CA TYR A 215 -2.46 -4.93 -9.11
C TYR A 215 -2.37 -4.04 -7.88
N HIS A 216 -3.53 -3.59 -7.41
CA HIS A 216 -3.67 -2.83 -6.18
C HIS A 216 -4.65 -3.56 -5.27
N VAL A 217 -4.23 -3.78 -4.02
CA VAL A 217 -5.13 -4.33 -2.99
C VAL A 217 -6.25 -3.32 -2.76
N PRO A 218 -7.53 -3.71 -2.91
CA PRO A 218 -8.63 -2.78 -2.69
C PRO A 218 -8.59 -2.32 -1.23
N LYS A 219 -8.47 -1.01 -1.02
CA LYS A 219 -8.61 -0.41 0.32
C LYS A 219 -10.01 -0.77 0.82
N LYS A 220 -10.12 -1.20 2.09
CA LYS A 220 -11.41 -1.41 2.75
C LYS A 220 -12.26 -0.17 2.51
N MET A 221 -13.52 -0.34 2.09
CA MET A 221 -14.40 0.79 1.84
C MET A 221 -14.49 1.63 3.11
N THR A 222 -13.81 2.77 3.12
CA THR A 222 -14.04 3.80 4.13
C THR A 222 -15.41 4.41 3.83
N HIS A 223 -16.14 4.83 4.87
CA HIS A 223 -17.37 5.61 4.67
C HIS A 223 -17.13 6.72 3.65
N VAL A 224 -18.11 6.96 2.76
CA VAL A 224 -18.03 8.02 1.75
C VAL A 224 -17.60 9.30 2.46
N LYS A 225 -16.37 9.74 2.20
CA LYS A 225 -15.82 10.92 2.87
C LYS A 225 -16.61 12.11 2.35
N THR A 226 -17.57 12.59 3.13
CA THR A 226 -18.22 13.88 2.88
C THR A 226 -17.16 14.97 2.87
N ARG A 227 -17.43 16.13 2.28
CA ARG A 227 -16.50 17.28 2.30
C ARG A 227 -15.96 17.54 3.71
N LYS A 228 -16.87 17.55 4.69
CA LYS A 228 -16.56 17.71 6.12
C LYS A 228 -15.61 16.61 6.61
N ALA A 229 -15.97 15.34 6.44
CA ALA A 229 -15.15 14.23 6.90
C ALA A 229 -13.77 14.17 6.22
N TRP A 230 -13.67 14.57 4.95
CA TRP A 230 -12.39 14.66 4.25
C TRP A 230 -11.53 15.80 4.78
N ALA A 231 -12.11 16.99 4.99
CA ALA A 231 -11.40 18.13 5.57
C ALA A 231 -10.93 17.86 7.01
N GLU A 232 -11.78 17.27 7.85
CA GLU A 232 -11.44 16.84 9.21
C GLU A 232 -10.30 15.82 9.22
N ALA A 233 -10.30 14.86 8.29
CA ALA A 233 -9.23 13.88 8.17
C ALA A 233 -7.89 14.53 7.76
N GLN A 234 -7.90 15.50 6.84
CA GLN A 234 -6.69 16.24 6.47
C GLN A 234 -6.17 17.11 7.61
N LEU A 235 -7.08 17.81 8.31
CA LEU A 235 -6.74 18.61 9.48
C LEU A 235 -6.15 17.74 10.59
N LYS A 236 -6.77 16.61 10.91
CA LYS A 236 -6.29 15.68 11.94
C LYS A 236 -4.88 15.17 11.63
N LEU A 237 -4.62 14.72 10.40
CA LEU A 237 -3.28 14.31 9.97
C LEU A 237 -2.25 15.44 10.09
N ARG A 238 -2.66 16.68 9.85
CA ARG A 238 -1.77 17.84 9.97
C ARG A 238 -1.44 18.16 11.43
N VAL A 239 -2.46 18.15 12.29
CA VAL A 239 -2.31 18.33 13.75
C VAL A 239 -1.44 17.23 14.35
N GLU A 240 -1.61 15.98 13.93
CA GLU A 240 -0.74 14.87 14.36
C GLU A 240 0.72 15.12 14.02
N LYS A 241 1.03 15.57 12.79
CA LYS A 241 2.40 15.92 12.38
C LYS A 241 2.99 17.08 13.18
N GLU A 242 2.21 18.12 13.45
CA GLU A 242 2.69 19.25 14.27
C GLU A 242 2.90 18.83 15.73
N LYS A 243 2.05 17.94 16.25
CA LYS A 243 2.23 17.33 17.57
C LYS A 243 3.51 16.50 17.62
N GLU A 244 3.77 15.67 16.61
CA GLU A 244 5.00 14.88 16.50
C GLU A 244 6.25 15.78 16.46
N ALA A 245 6.26 16.80 15.60
CA ALA A 245 7.39 17.74 15.53
C ALA A 245 7.66 18.46 16.86
N ARG A 246 6.62 18.95 17.55
CA ARG A 246 6.78 19.56 18.87
C ARG A 246 7.26 18.56 19.92
N LEU A 247 6.81 17.31 19.83
CA LEU A 247 7.25 16.26 20.74
C LEU A 247 8.73 15.92 20.52
N GLU A 248 9.17 15.86 19.27
CA GLU A 248 10.59 15.70 18.91
C GLU A 248 11.44 16.85 19.49
N GLU A 249 11.02 18.11 19.32
CA GLU A 249 11.71 19.25 19.92
C GLU A 249 11.79 19.18 21.45
N LEU A 250 10.73 18.70 22.11
CA LEU A 250 10.72 18.51 23.56
C LEU A 250 11.63 17.35 23.98
N HIS A 251 11.64 16.26 23.23
CA HIS A 251 12.55 15.13 23.47
C HIS A 251 14.01 15.57 23.34
N GLU A 252 14.36 16.33 22.30
CA GLU A 252 15.74 16.84 22.14
C GLU A 252 16.17 17.77 23.28
N LYS A 253 15.26 18.60 23.80
CA LYS A 253 15.54 19.44 24.97
C LYS A 253 15.75 18.60 26.21
N TYR A 254 14.86 17.63 26.44
CA TYR A 254 14.94 16.73 27.58
C TYR A 254 16.22 15.89 27.57
N ASP A 255 16.64 15.38 26.41
CA ASP A 255 17.88 14.62 26.27
C ASP A 255 19.11 15.47 26.60
N LYS A 256 19.12 16.75 26.21
CA LYS A 256 20.19 17.69 26.57
C LYS A 256 20.24 17.94 28.08
N GLU A 257 19.09 18.23 28.69
CA GLU A 257 18.98 18.43 30.14
C GLU A 257 19.41 17.18 30.92
N LEU A 258 19.05 15.99 30.44
CA LEU A 258 19.48 14.72 31.04
C LEU A 258 21.00 14.54 30.97
N GLU A 259 21.62 14.86 29.83
CA GLU A 259 23.07 14.74 29.67
C GLU A 259 23.83 15.79 30.50
N GLU A 260 23.30 17.00 30.66
CA GLU A 260 23.84 18.00 31.60
C GLU A 260 23.74 17.50 33.05
N HIS A 261 22.55 17.07 33.48
CA HIS A 261 22.35 16.53 34.82
C HIS A 261 23.23 15.30 35.08
N ARG A 262 23.38 14.39 34.09
CA ARG A 262 24.29 13.24 34.18
C ARG A 262 25.71 13.70 34.48
N ARG A 263 26.24 14.66 33.72
CA ARG A 263 27.59 15.22 33.93
C ARG A 263 27.75 15.80 35.33
N ASP A 264 26.79 16.60 35.78
CA ASP A 264 26.82 17.20 37.12
C ASP A 264 26.81 16.13 38.22
N THR A 265 26.00 15.08 38.06
CA THR A 265 25.99 13.97 39.02
C THR A 265 27.27 13.15 39.02
N GLU A 266 27.93 12.98 37.88
CA GLU A 266 29.22 12.29 37.76
C GLU A 266 30.33 13.08 38.45
N LEU A 267 30.39 14.40 38.23
CA LEU A 267 31.32 15.29 38.92
C LEU A 267 31.14 15.21 40.44
N LYS A 268 29.90 15.36 40.93
CA LYS A 268 29.61 15.28 42.35
C LYS A 268 29.92 13.90 42.96
N ARG A 269 29.71 12.82 42.20
CA ARG A 269 30.11 11.46 42.63
C ARG A 269 31.62 11.31 42.70
N ALA A 270 32.37 11.92 41.78
CA ALA A 270 33.83 11.89 41.79
C ALA A 270 34.40 12.66 42.99
N GLU A 271 33.86 13.84 43.29
CA GLU A 271 34.21 14.63 44.48
C GLU A 271 33.98 13.82 45.77
N LEU A 272 32.77 13.28 45.96
CA LEU A 272 32.44 12.46 47.14
C LEU A 272 33.33 11.20 47.25
N ARG A 273 33.71 10.58 46.13
CA ARG A 273 34.67 9.46 46.15
C ARG A 273 36.04 9.89 46.66
N SER A 274 36.55 11.03 46.19
CA SER A 274 37.83 11.57 46.67
C SER A 274 37.80 11.93 48.16
N GLU A 275 36.67 12.47 48.65
CA GLU A 275 36.48 12.73 50.08
C GLU A 275 36.44 11.44 50.90
N LEU A 276 35.71 10.42 50.41
CA LEU A 276 35.68 9.10 51.05
C LEU A 276 37.07 8.48 51.11
N GLU A 277 37.84 8.51 50.02
CA GLU A 277 39.23 8.05 50.00
C GLU A 277 40.07 8.78 51.07
N ASN A 278 40.01 10.11 51.10
CA ASN A 278 40.70 10.91 52.12
C ASN A 278 40.28 10.56 53.56
N VAL A 279 38.99 10.34 53.82
CA VAL A 279 38.48 9.94 55.14
C VAL A 279 38.94 8.52 55.49
N THR A 280 38.87 7.57 54.55
CA THR A 280 39.33 6.20 54.76
C THR A 280 40.83 6.16 55.06
N GLU A 281 41.64 6.97 54.36
CA GLU A 281 43.05 7.14 54.68
C GLU A 281 43.26 7.70 56.09
N LYS A 282 42.53 8.74 56.50
CA LYS A 282 42.61 9.29 57.86
C LYS A 282 42.22 8.24 58.91
N MET A 283 41.12 7.53 58.69
CA MET A 283 40.66 6.45 59.57
C MET A 283 41.70 5.32 59.68
N SER A 284 42.32 4.93 58.56
CA SER A 284 43.40 3.94 58.56
C SER A 284 44.60 4.40 59.38
N LYS A 285 45.00 5.67 59.28
CA LYS A 285 46.09 6.26 60.06
C LYS A 285 45.78 6.26 61.56
N ILE A 286 44.56 6.64 61.94
CA ILE A 286 44.09 6.57 63.34
C ILE A 286 44.10 5.13 63.85
N ALA A 287 43.58 4.18 63.08
CA ALA A 287 43.57 2.76 63.46
C ALA A 287 44.99 2.18 63.67
N VAL A 288 45.98 2.65 62.89
CA VAL A 288 47.39 2.30 63.09
C VAL A 288 47.93 2.90 64.40
N ILE A 289 47.61 4.16 64.71
CA ILE A 289 48.04 4.83 65.95
C ILE A 289 47.41 4.16 67.19
N GLU A 290 46.14 3.79 67.13
CA GLU A 290 45.42 3.11 68.21
C GLU A 290 45.82 1.63 68.39
N GLY A 291 46.70 1.09 67.52
CA GLY A 291 47.15 -0.30 67.56
C GLY A 291 46.10 -1.33 67.13
N LYS A 292 45.00 -0.88 66.51
CA LYS A 292 43.92 -1.75 66.00
C LYS A 292 44.22 -2.32 64.62
N SER A 293 45.04 -1.63 63.82
CA SER A 293 45.54 -2.12 62.53
C SER A 293 47.06 -1.99 62.47
N PHE A 294 47.71 -2.93 61.78
CA PHE A 294 49.16 -2.93 61.60
C PHE A 294 49.50 -2.70 60.14
N LYS A 295 50.55 -1.91 59.87
CA LYS A 295 51.10 -1.77 58.52
C LYS A 295 51.99 -3.00 58.27
N ILE A 296 51.44 -4.00 57.59
CA ILE A 296 52.16 -5.25 57.30
C ILE A 296 53.11 -4.99 56.13
N ASP A 297 54.41 -4.82 56.41
CA ASP A 297 55.43 -4.82 55.37
C ASP A 297 55.78 -6.27 55.00
N GLY A 298 55.11 -6.79 53.97
CA GLY A 298 55.33 -8.14 53.42
C GLY A 298 54.05 -8.73 52.83
N LYS A 299 54.18 -9.54 51.77
CA LYS A 299 53.05 -10.36 51.27
C LYS A 299 52.84 -11.50 52.27
N TYR A 300 51.64 -11.60 52.84
CA TYR A 300 51.24 -12.77 53.60
C TYR A 300 51.16 -13.97 52.65
N GLU A 301 52.14 -14.86 52.72
CA GLU A 301 52.04 -16.17 52.10
C GLU A 301 51.32 -17.10 53.10
N PRO A 302 50.09 -17.54 52.79
CA PRO A 302 49.40 -18.47 53.67
C PRO A 302 50.22 -19.76 53.78
N ALA A 303 50.26 -20.37 54.97
CA ALA A 303 50.86 -21.68 55.14
C ALA A 303 50.17 -22.68 54.18
N LEU A 304 50.87 -23.02 53.09
CA LEU A 304 50.38 -23.87 52.01
C LEU A 304 49.84 -25.22 52.52
N ILE A 305 50.33 -25.69 53.66
CA ILE A 305 50.00 -27.00 54.21
C ILE A 305 48.64 -26.97 54.96
N SER A 306 48.32 -25.92 55.71
CA SER A 306 47.10 -25.89 56.53
C SER A 306 45.85 -25.54 55.71
N SER A 307 45.97 -24.63 54.73
CA SER A 307 44.85 -24.21 53.89
C SER A 307 44.41 -25.30 52.90
N LEU A 308 45.36 -26.12 52.42
CA LEU A 308 45.06 -27.31 51.61
C LEU A 308 44.32 -28.35 52.44
N THR A 309 44.78 -28.63 53.66
CA THR A 309 44.09 -29.62 54.51
C THR A 309 42.69 -29.17 54.87
N GLU A 310 42.48 -27.89 55.20
CA GLU A 310 41.18 -27.38 55.60
C GLU A 310 40.20 -27.35 54.42
N ASN A 311 40.62 -26.87 53.24
CA ASN A 311 39.79 -26.91 52.04
C ASN A 311 39.49 -28.34 51.55
N VAL A 312 40.45 -29.27 51.65
CA VAL A 312 40.25 -30.69 51.30
C VAL A 312 39.34 -31.40 52.30
N ILE A 313 39.48 -31.09 53.60
CA ILE A 313 38.60 -31.64 54.65
C ILE A 313 37.18 -31.08 54.48
N HIS A 314 37.02 -29.78 54.21
CA HIS A 314 35.71 -29.19 53.94
C HIS A 314 35.09 -29.70 52.65
N SER A 315 35.87 -29.89 51.57
CA SER A 315 35.34 -30.53 50.37
C SER A 315 34.96 -31.98 50.65
N ASN A 316 35.75 -32.76 51.37
CA ASN A 316 35.41 -34.16 51.65
C ASN A 316 34.21 -34.31 52.59
N LEU A 317 34.01 -33.40 53.55
CA LEU A 317 32.91 -33.45 54.51
C LEU A 317 31.59 -32.90 53.97
N PHE A 318 31.64 -31.85 53.13
CA PHE A 318 30.45 -31.10 52.70
C PHE A 318 30.19 -31.14 51.19
N TYR A 319 31.05 -31.76 50.39
CA TYR A 319 30.77 -31.94 48.96
C TYR A 319 29.77 -33.07 48.76
N HIS A 320 28.56 -32.68 48.36
CA HIS A 320 27.59 -33.60 47.80
C HIS A 320 27.65 -33.49 46.27
N PRO A 321 27.89 -34.59 45.54
CA PRO A 321 27.82 -34.54 44.08
C PRO A 321 26.40 -34.13 43.66
N PRO A 322 26.25 -33.24 42.66
CA PRO A 322 24.94 -32.81 42.21
C PRO A 322 24.12 -34.02 41.73
N PRO A 323 22.80 -34.08 42.00
CA PRO A 323 21.97 -35.18 41.58
C PRO A 323 21.95 -35.31 40.06
N ASN A 324 22.20 -36.53 39.58
CA ASN A 324 22.28 -36.85 38.16
C ASN A 324 20.87 -36.83 37.55
N MET A 325 20.43 -35.65 37.08
CA MET A 325 19.13 -35.42 36.45
C MET A 325 19.09 -35.89 34.99
N VAL A 326 19.54 -37.12 34.68
CA VAL A 326 19.25 -37.78 33.40
C VAL A 326 19.33 -39.31 33.55
N GLN A 327 18.17 -39.97 33.59
CA GLN A 327 17.82 -41.15 32.77
C GLN A 327 16.48 -41.72 33.25
N GLN A 328 15.39 -41.23 32.65
CA GLN A 328 14.37 -42.03 31.94
C GLN A 328 13.38 -41.10 31.25
#